data_AF-A0A932WBR0-F1
#
_entry.id   AF-A0A932WBR0-F1
#
_cell.length_a   1.000
_cell.length_b   1.000
_cell.length_c   1.000
_cell.angle_alpha   90.00
_cell.angle_beta   90.00
_cell.angle_gamma   90.00
#
_symmetry.space_group_name_H-M   'P 1'
#
loop_
_entity.id
_entity.type
_entity.pdbx_description
1 polymer ?
#
loop_
_entity_poly.entity_id
_entity_poly.type
_entity_poly.pdbx_seq_one_letter_code
_entity_poly.pdbx_strand_id
1 'polypeptide(L)'
;MEIQNQLIEHLKGKTNGKLVMTPKQLAEEIPISPKQQSKLREEKKFPIPHQNIGRNVYYSIFHIADFLLTGSVQQTAEPEVKLKKEKTAPKKVSPQTSSVNLSHLFLLRAFAGNLFAQAEEITNLAENILKYQNSAEMVERFSDKFKPKGTTKNSEESDGKI
;
A
#
# COMPACT_ATOMS: atom_id res chain seq x y z
N MET A 1 -5.73 -10.92 -0.19
CA MET A 1 -4.87 -9.85 -0.73
C MET A 1 -4.13 -10.23 -2.01
N GLU A 2 -3.90 -11.52 -2.30
CA GLU A 2 -3.17 -11.95 -3.51
C GLU A 2 -3.88 -11.63 -4.84
N ILE A 3 -5.22 -11.76 -4.89
CA ILE A 3 -6.00 -11.51 -6.11
C ILE A 3 -5.96 -10.03 -6.53
N GLN A 4 -6.02 -9.11 -5.56
CA GLN A 4 -5.92 -7.66 -5.83
C GLN A 4 -4.54 -7.31 -6.41
N ASN A 5 -3.47 -7.87 -5.85
CA ASN A 5 -2.11 -7.62 -6.33
C ASN A 5 -1.90 -8.15 -7.75
N GLN A 6 -2.39 -9.35 -8.06
CA GLN A 6 -2.36 -9.91 -9.42
C GLN A 6 -3.13 -9.04 -10.41
N LEU A 7 -4.30 -8.50 -10.02
CA LEU A 7 -5.06 -7.61 -10.87
C LEU A 7 -4.36 -6.26 -11.10
N ILE A 8 -3.74 -5.71 -10.06
CA ILE A 8 -2.94 -4.48 -10.16
C ILE A 8 -1.74 -4.69 -11.10
N GLU A 9 -1.08 -5.84 -11.04
CA GLU A 9 0.02 -6.18 -11.95
C GLU A 9 -0.45 -6.32 -13.39
N HIS A 10 -1.58 -6.99 -13.63
CA HIS A 10 -2.19 -7.09 -14.95
C HIS A 10 -2.54 -5.70 -15.53
N LEU A 11 -3.16 -4.83 -14.71
CA LEU A 11 -3.49 -3.46 -15.11
C LEU A 11 -2.24 -2.60 -15.37
N LYS A 12 -1.17 -2.79 -14.59
CA LYS A 12 0.14 -2.13 -14.82
C LYS A 12 0.79 -2.57 -16.14
N GLY A 13 0.62 -3.83 -16.54
CA GLY A 13 1.10 -4.34 -17.82
C GLY A 13 0.47 -3.61 -19.01
N LYS A 14 -0.85 -3.32 -18.94
CA LYS A 14 -1.58 -2.61 -20.00
C LYS A 14 -1.32 -1.11 -20.07
N THR A 15 -0.93 -0.49 -18.96
CA THR A 15 -0.65 0.95 -18.89
C THR A 15 0.84 1.29 -19.08
N ASN A 16 1.67 0.33 -19.52
CA ASN A 16 3.12 0.46 -19.66
C ASN A 16 3.78 0.95 -18.35
N GLY A 17 3.35 0.40 -17.21
CA GLY A 17 3.88 0.73 -15.88
C GLY A 17 3.33 2.03 -15.26
N LYS A 18 2.39 2.72 -15.93
CA LYS A 18 1.76 3.92 -15.36
C LYS A 18 0.68 3.53 -14.35
N LEU A 19 0.62 4.21 -13.21
CA LEU A 19 -0.39 3.98 -12.17
C LEU A 19 -1.81 4.52 -12.51
N VAL A 20 -1.96 5.08 -13.72
CA VAL A 20 -3.19 5.70 -14.19
C VAL A 20 -3.59 5.15 -15.55
N MET A 21 -4.90 5.03 -15.77
CA MET A 21 -5.50 4.48 -16.98
C MET A 21 -6.42 5.51 -17.65
N THR A 22 -6.42 5.52 -18.97
CA THR A 22 -7.30 6.41 -19.76
C THR A 22 -8.69 5.78 -19.99
N PRO A 23 -9.73 6.57 -20.31
CA PRO A 23 -11.06 6.05 -20.61
C PRO A 23 -11.13 5.03 -21.73
N LYS A 24 -10.21 5.12 -22.71
CA LYS A 24 -10.11 4.15 -23.81
C LYS A 24 -9.64 2.78 -23.31
N GLN A 25 -8.58 2.78 -22.50
CA GLN A 25 -8.05 1.55 -21.88
C GLN A 25 -9.04 0.96 -20.86
N LEU A 26 -9.77 1.81 -20.14
CA LEU A 26 -10.82 1.35 -19.21
C LEU A 26 -11.98 0.66 -19.92
N ALA A 27 -12.31 1.05 -21.15
CA ALA A 27 -13.37 0.44 -21.93
C ALA A 27 -13.02 -0.97 -22.45
N GLU A 28 -11.76 -1.38 -22.38
CA GLU A 28 -11.35 -2.76 -22.69
C GLU A 28 -11.60 -3.70 -21.50
N GLU A 29 -11.50 -3.18 -20.28
CA GLU A 29 -11.69 -3.96 -19.04
C GLU A 29 -13.16 -3.99 -18.58
N ILE A 30 -13.90 -2.92 -18.86
CA ILE A 30 -15.30 -2.78 -18.49
C ILE A 30 -16.11 -2.64 -19.78
N PRO A 31 -17.22 -3.37 -19.97
CA PRO A 31 -18.09 -3.27 -21.15
C PRO A 31 -18.91 -1.95 -21.17
N ILE A 32 -18.26 -0.82 -20.89
CA ILE A 32 -18.84 0.53 -20.93
C ILE A 32 -18.01 1.35 -21.91
N SER A 33 -18.65 1.80 -22.99
CA SER A 33 -17.99 2.61 -24.01
C SER A 33 -17.47 3.93 -23.44
N PRO A 34 -16.38 4.53 -23.98
CA PRO A 34 -15.85 5.81 -23.51
C PRO A 34 -16.88 6.95 -23.56
N LYS A 35 -17.83 6.90 -24.51
CA LYS A 35 -18.95 7.84 -24.62
C LYS A 35 -19.92 7.70 -23.44
N GLN A 36 -20.29 6.47 -23.09
CA GLN A 36 -21.12 6.20 -21.91
C GLN A 36 -20.41 6.60 -20.63
N GLN A 37 -19.10 6.34 -20.52
CA GLN A 37 -18.32 6.81 -19.37
C GLN A 37 -18.36 8.33 -19.25
N SER A 38 -18.18 9.09 -20.36
CA SER A 38 -18.31 10.56 -20.33
C SER A 38 -19.67 11.02 -19.83
N LYS A 39 -20.75 10.43 -20.35
CA LYS A 39 -22.12 10.75 -19.91
C LYS A 39 -22.33 10.43 -18.43
N LEU A 40 -21.87 9.28 -17.96
CA LEU A 40 -21.97 8.88 -16.55
C LEU A 40 -21.13 9.78 -15.62
N ARG A 41 -19.98 10.29 -16.10
CA ARG A 41 -19.18 11.27 -15.35
C ARG A 41 -19.90 12.61 -15.25
N GLU A 42 -20.50 13.10 -16.34
CA GLU A 42 -21.30 14.33 -16.35
C GLU A 42 -22.52 14.22 -15.43
N GLU A 43 -23.17 13.06 -15.40
CA GLU A 43 -24.30 12.75 -14.52
C GLU A 43 -23.89 12.42 -13.07
N LYS A 44 -22.58 12.41 -12.75
CA LYS A 44 -22.02 11.98 -11.45
C LYS A 44 -22.43 10.58 -11.00
N LYS A 45 -22.82 9.71 -11.93
CA LYS A 45 -23.21 8.31 -11.69
C LYS A 45 -22.10 7.32 -11.99
N PHE A 46 -20.93 7.79 -12.41
CA PHE A 46 -19.81 6.90 -12.66
C PHE A 46 -19.19 6.46 -11.33
N PRO A 47 -19.14 5.15 -11.04
CA PRO A 47 -18.72 4.63 -9.73
C PRO A 47 -17.23 4.85 -9.44
N ILE A 48 -16.39 4.97 -10.48
CA ILE A 48 -14.95 5.09 -10.31
C ILE A 48 -14.54 6.57 -10.22
N PRO A 49 -13.80 7.00 -9.18
CA PRO A 49 -13.28 8.35 -9.08
C PRO A 49 -12.30 8.65 -10.21
N HIS A 50 -12.38 9.87 -10.74
CA HIS A 50 -11.58 10.33 -11.87
C HIS A 50 -10.85 11.62 -11.53
N GLN A 51 -9.67 11.79 -12.12
CA GLN A 51 -8.92 13.03 -12.05
C GLN A 51 -8.83 13.66 -13.44
N ASN A 52 -9.15 14.95 -13.52
CA ASN A 52 -9.05 15.73 -14.75
C ASN A 52 -7.68 16.42 -14.76
N ILE A 53 -6.83 16.05 -15.72
CA ILE A 53 -5.53 16.69 -15.94
C ILE A 53 -5.62 17.37 -17.31
N GLY A 54 -5.88 18.67 -17.29
CA GLY A 54 -6.16 19.46 -18.50
C GLY A 54 -7.45 19.01 -19.19
N ARG A 55 -7.34 18.61 -20.47
CA ARG A 55 -8.46 18.10 -21.27
C ARG A 55 -8.66 16.59 -21.15
N ASN A 56 -7.73 15.90 -20.49
CA ASN A 56 -7.74 14.44 -20.39
C ASN A 56 -8.25 14.01 -19.02
N VAL A 57 -8.94 12.87 -19.01
CA VAL A 57 -9.46 12.22 -17.81
C VAL A 57 -8.59 11.01 -17.52
N TYR A 58 -8.25 10.81 -16.26
CA TYR A 58 -7.47 9.68 -15.79
C TYR A 58 -8.15 8.99 -14.62
N TYR A 59 -7.98 7.67 -14.55
CA TYR A 59 -8.45 6.83 -13.47
C TYR A 59 -7.26 6.15 -12.80
N SER A 60 -7.31 6.01 -11.49
CA SER A 60 -6.29 5.27 -10.75
C SER A 60 -6.50 3.76 -10.89
N ILE A 61 -5.42 3.02 -11.12
CA ILE A 61 -5.47 1.55 -11.24
C ILE A 61 -6.05 0.89 -9.98
N PHE A 62 -5.75 1.44 -8.80
CA PHE A 62 -6.25 0.89 -7.53
C PHE A 62 -7.77 0.94 -7.45
N HIS A 63 -8.36 2.10 -7.78
CA HIS A 63 -9.81 2.27 -7.78
C HIS A 63 -10.52 1.42 -8.85
N ILE A 64 -9.83 1.14 -9.97
CA ILE A 64 -10.34 0.22 -11.00
C ILE A 64 -10.28 -1.22 -10.50
N ALA A 65 -9.17 -1.62 -9.86
CA ALA A 65 -9.02 -2.96 -9.29
C ALA A 65 -10.10 -3.22 -8.22
N ASP A 66 -10.34 -2.25 -7.35
CA ASP A 66 -11.39 -2.34 -6.33
C ASP A 66 -12.79 -2.40 -6.94
N PHE A 67 -13.03 -1.65 -8.02
CA PHE A 67 -14.29 -1.73 -8.78
C PHE A 67 -14.51 -3.12 -9.39
N LEU A 68 -13.48 -3.70 -9.98
CA LEU A 68 -13.56 -5.02 -10.63
C LEU A 68 -13.76 -6.15 -9.60
N LEU A 69 -13.16 -6.05 -8.41
CA LEU A 69 -13.40 -7.03 -7.34
C LEU A 69 -14.76 -6.88 -6.65
N THR A 70 -15.19 -5.65 -6.40
CA THR A 70 -16.34 -5.37 -5.52
C THR A 70 -17.63 -5.13 -6.31
N GLY A 71 -17.55 -4.90 -7.62
CA GLY A 71 -18.68 -4.59 -8.50
C GLY A 71 -19.29 -3.19 -8.29
N SER A 72 -18.85 -2.49 -7.25
CA SER A 72 -19.19 -1.09 -6.97
C SER A 72 -18.10 -0.51 -6.08
N VAL A 73 -17.54 0.64 -6.48
CA VAL A 73 -16.85 1.50 -5.51
C VAL A 73 -17.97 2.27 -4.85
N GLN A 74 -18.43 1.79 -3.70
CA GLN A 74 -19.29 2.59 -2.84
C GLN A 74 -18.50 3.87 -2.57
N GLN A 75 -19.00 4.99 -3.11
CA GLN A 75 -18.76 6.27 -2.49
C GLN A 75 -19.31 6.11 -1.07
N THR A 76 -18.44 5.77 -0.11
CA THR A 76 -18.70 6.11 1.27
C THR A 76 -19.00 7.60 1.23
N ALA A 77 -20.27 7.93 1.43
CA ALA A 77 -20.79 9.26 1.30
C ALA A 77 -19.97 10.18 2.20
N GLU A 78 -19.02 10.88 1.59
CA GLU A 78 -18.47 12.11 2.15
C GLU A 78 -19.64 13.10 2.16
N PRO A 79 -19.96 13.72 3.31
CA PRO A 79 -21.20 14.46 3.47
C PRO A 79 -21.29 15.57 2.43
N GLU A 80 -22.45 15.64 1.78
CA GLU A 80 -22.81 16.61 0.78
C GLU A 80 -22.50 18.05 1.22
N VAL A 81 -21.35 18.60 0.83
CA VAL A 81 -21.23 20.06 0.72
C VAL A 81 -21.91 20.44 -0.59
N LYS A 82 -23.22 20.67 -0.49
CA LYS A 82 -24.06 21.24 -1.54
C LYS A 82 -23.48 22.60 -1.97
N LEU A 83 -22.60 22.61 -2.96
CA LEU A 83 -22.29 23.80 -3.75
C LEU A 83 -23.51 24.11 -4.62
N LYS A 84 -24.47 24.82 -4.01
CA LYS A 84 -25.48 25.59 -4.75
C LYS A 84 -24.74 26.49 -5.73
N LYS A 85 -25.03 26.34 -7.02
CA LYS A 85 -24.74 27.35 -8.04
C LYS A 85 -25.52 28.62 -7.66
N GLU A 86 -24.88 29.54 -6.95
CA GLU A 86 -25.40 30.89 -6.80
C GLU A 86 -25.04 31.69 -8.06
N LYS A 87 -26.08 32.24 -8.68
CA LYS A 87 -25.96 33.27 -9.70
C LYS A 87 -25.21 34.45 -9.11
N THR A 88 -24.32 35.03 -9.90
CA THR A 88 -23.49 36.20 -9.61
C THR A 88 -24.29 37.35 -9.00
N ALA A 89 -23.98 37.70 -7.76
CA ALA A 89 -24.14 39.03 -7.19
C ALA A 89 -22.94 39.30 -6.27
N PRO A 90 -22.31 40.49 -6.29
CA PRO A 90 -21.07 40.72 -5.56
C PRO A 90 -21.37 40.91 -4.07
N LYS A 91 -20.94 39.97 -3.22
CA LYS A 91 -20.96 40.14 -1.76
C LYS A 91 -19.57 40.46 -1.25
N LYS A 92 -19.50 41.56 -0.50
CA LYS A 92 -18.34 42.12 0.18
C LYS A 92 -17.67 41.07 1.07
N VAL A 93 -16.34 40.99 0.96
CA VAL A 93 -15.48 40.09 1.74
C VAL A 93 -15.32 40.67 3.15
N SER A 94 -15.69 39.91 4.19
CA SER A 94 -15.21 40.13 5.55
C SER A 94 -14.11 39.11 5.87
N PRO A 95 -13.00 39.50 6.50
CA PRO A 95 -11.91 38.58 6.80
C PRO A 95 -12.33 37.64 7.94
N GLN A 96 -12.50 36.35 7.65
CA GLN A 96 -12.61 35.32 8.69
C GLN A 96 -11.21 34.95 9.14
N THR A 97 -10.88 35.31 10.38
CA THR A 97 -9.73 34.77 11.11
C THR A 97 -9.90 33.25 11.21
N SER A 98 -9.02 32.50 10.53
CA SER A 98 -9.01 31.04 10.58
C SER A 98 -8.64 30.57 11.98
N SER A 99 -9.63 30.21 12.79
CA SER A 99 -9.38 29.41 13.99
C SER A 99 -8.70 28.12 13.54
N VAL A 100 -7.42 27.96 13.89
CA VAL A 100 -6.65 26.74 13.60
C VAL A 100 -7.45 25.55 14.13
N ASN A 101 -7.76 24.58 13.27
CA ASN A 101 -8.53 23.39 13.65
C ASN A 101 -7.70 22.56 14.64
N LEU A 102 -7.90 22.80 15.94
CA LEU A 102 -7.17 22.13 17.02
C LEU A 102 -7.34 20.60 16.95
N SER A 103 -8.50 20.12 16.52
CA SER A 103 -8.78 18.69 16.31
C SER A 103 -7.81 18.04 15.32
N HIS A 104 -7.47 18.72 14.22
CA HIS A 104 -6.51 18.22 13.24
C HIS A 104 -5.09 18.18 13.83
N LEU A 105 -4.73 19.16 14.65
CA LEU A 105 -3.44 19.19 15.35
C LEU A 105 -3.32 18.02 16.34
N PHE A 106 -4.37 17.70 17.09
CA PHE A 106 -4.40 16.53 17.97
C PHE A 106 -4.32 15.22 17.20
N LEU A 107 -5.00 15.11 16.06
CA LEU A 107 -4.90 13.95 15.18
C LEU A 107 -3.48 13.76 14.65
N LEU A 108 -2.84 14.83 14.16
CA LEU A 108 -1.45 14.79 13.71
C LEU A 108 -0.49 14.39 14.84
N ARG A 109 -0.74 14.88 16.06
CA ARG A 109 0.07 14.53 17.24
C ARG A 109 -0.06 13.04 17.59
N ALA A 110 -1.28 12.50 17.58
CA ALA A 110 -1.51 11.08 17.83
C ALA A 110 -0.87 10.22 16.72
N PHE A 111 -1.02 10.63 15.46
CA PHE A 111 -0.41 9.96 14.32
C PHE A 111 1.13 9.93 14.41
N ALA A 112 1.75 11.06 14.75
CA ALA A 112 3.19 11.13 14.98
C ALA A 112 3.63 10.18 16.11
N GLY A 113 2.86 10.12 17.21
CA GLY A 113 3.12 9.18 18.31
C GLY A 113 3.10 7.71 17.86
N ASN A 114 2.14 7.34 17.02
CA ASN A 114 2.06 5.98 16.46
C ASN A 114 3.25 5.67 15.53
N LEU A 115 3.69 6.64 14.73
CA LEU A 115 4.89 6.47 13.89
C LEU A 115 6.16 6.25 14.73
N PHE A 116 6.29 6.96 15.86
CA PHE A 116 7.41 6.76 16.78
C PHE A 116 7.39 5.37 17.42
N ALA A 117 6.23 4.91 17.89
CA ALA A 117 6.09 3.57 18.46
C ALA A 117 6.46 2.48 17.44
N GLN A 118 5.99 2.62 16.19
CA GLN A 118 6.33 1.68 15.12
C GLN A 118 7.83 1.70 14.77
N ALA A 119 8.46 2.87 14.79
CA ALA A 119 9.90 2.98 14.57
C ALA A 119 10.68 2.26 15.68
N GLU A 120 10.25 2.39 16.94
CA GLU A 120 10.87 1.72 18.09
C GLU A 120 10.73 0.19 18.02
N GLU A 121 9.57 -0.31 17.58
CA GLU A 121 9.37 -1.74 17.32
C GLU A 121 10.35 -2.28 16.26
N ILE A 122 10.54 -1.53 15.17
CA ILE A 122 11.47 -1.91 14.11
C ILE A 122 12.92 -1.90 14.62
N THR A 123 13.32 -0.91 15.42
CA THR A 123 14.66 -0.89 16.00
C THR A 123 14.90 -2.04 16.97
N ASN A 124 13.90 -2.37 17.81
CA ASN A 124 13.97 -3.52 18.71
C ASN A 124 14.10 -4.84 17.95
N LEU A 125 13.36 -5.00 16.84
CA LEU A 125 13.49 -6.16 15.98
C LEU A 125 14.89 -6.27 15.38
N ALA A 126 15.44 -5.16 14.87
CA ALA A 126 16.79 -5.13 14.31
C ALA A 126 17.85 -5.51 15.35
N GLU A 127 17.75 -5.00 16.58
CA GLU A 127 18.64 -5.39 17.68
C GLU A 127 18.54 -6.87 18.01
N ASN A 128 17.33 -7.43 18.01
CA ASN A 128 17.12 -8.85 18.28
C ASN A 128 17.77 -9.72 17.20
N ILE A 129 17.62 -9.35 15.92
CA ILE A 129 18.28 -10.05 14.80
C ILE A 129 19.80 -10.01 14.97
N LEU A 130 20.38 -8.86 15.31
CA LEU A 130 21.82 -8.73 15.58
C LEU A 130 22.27 -9.61 16.75
N LYS A 131 21.49 -9.67 17.83
CA LYS A 131 21.77 -10.55 18.98
C LYS A 131 21.75 -12.03 18.57
N TYR A 132 20.79 -12.45 17.76
CA TYR A 132 20.72 -13.81 17.24
C TYR A 132 21.93 -14.15 16.36
N GLN A 133 22.30 -13.25 15.45
CA GLN A 133 23.50 -13.43 14.61
C GLN A 133 24.76 -13.60 15.47
N ASN A 134 24.99 -12.69 16.43
CA ASN A 134 26.14 -12.77 17.33
C ASN A 134 26.12 -14.05 18.19
N SER A 135 24.94 -14.51 18.61
CA SER A 135 24.81 -15.76 19.36
C SER A 135 25.14 -16.99 18.51
N ALA A 136 24.73 -17.01 17.24
CA ALA A 136 25.06 -18.10 16.32
C ALA A 136 26.57 -18.19 16.08
N GLU A 137 27.24 -17.05 15.86
CA GLU A 137 28.70 -16.99 15.77
C GLU A 137 29.38 -17.45 17.06
N MET A 138 28.83 -17.13 18.23
CA MET A 138 29.36 -17.62 19.51
C MET A 138 29.19 -19.14 19.68
N VAL A 139 28.05 -19.71 19.28
CA VAL A 139 27.84 -21.17 19.31
C VAL A 139 28.80 -21.88 18.37
N GLU A 140 29.00 -21.37 17.16
CA GLU A 140 29.95 -21.92 16.20
C GLU A 140 31.38 -21.89 16.76
N ARG A 141 31.83 -20.72 17.25
CA ARG A 141 33.15 -20.58 17.89
C ARG A 141 33.31 -21.46 19.13
N PHE A 142 32.26 -21.64 19.92
CA PHE A 142 32.29 -22.54 21.08
C PHE A 142 32.41 -23.99 20.64
N SER A 143 31.62 -24.42 19.65
CA SER A 143 31.69 -25.76 19.08
C SER A 143 33.07 -26.06 18.49
N ASP A 144 33.72 -25.07 17.89
CA ASP A 144 35.05 -25.22 17.33
C ASP A 144 36.15 -25.27 18.40
N LYS A 145 36.04 -24.46 19.45
CA LYS A 145 37.02 -24.40 20.55
C LYS A 145 36.88 -25.55 21.53
N PHE A 146 35.68 -26.09 21.71
CA PHE A 146 35.36 -27.16 22.64
C PHE A 146 34.90 -28.44 21.93
N LYS A 147 35.48 -28.76 20.76
CA LYS A 147 35.31 -30.10 20.17
C LYS A 147 35.68 -31.14 21.23
N PRO A 148 34.76 -32.04 21.62
CA PRO A 148 35.07 -33.03 22.64
C PRO A 148 36.23 -33.89 22.13
N LYS A 149 37.41 -33.73 22.75
CA LYS A 149 38.54 -34.61 22.48
C LYS A 149 38.20 -35.99 23.03
N GLY A 150 37.82 -36.88 22.13
CA GLY A 150 38.03 -38.31 22.27
C GLY A 150 36.79 -39.15 22.58
N THR A 151 36.26 -39.80 21.55
CA THR A 151 35.84 -41.21 21.60
C THR A 151 35.93 -41.83 20.21
N THR A 152 37.14 -42.17 19.76
CA THR A 152 37.40 -43.33 18.90
C THR A 152 38.75 -43.90 19.31
N LYS A 153 38.71 -44.72 20.36
CA LYS A 153 39.70 -45.77 20.58
C LYS A 153 39.44 -46.87 19.56
N ASN A 154 40.50 -47.25 18.86
CA ASN A 154 40.82 -48.57 18.31
C ASN A 154 39.76 -49.30 17.48
N SER A 155 39.95 -49.28 16.15
CA SER A 155 39.56 -50.36 15.25
C SER A 155 40.60 -50.49 14.12
N GLU A 156 41.84 -50.78 14.49
CA GLU A 156 42.79 -51.50 13.64
C GLU A 156 43.23 -52.76 14.41
N GLU A 157 43.43 -53.85 13.68
CA GLU A 157 43.87 -55.19 14.12
C GLU A 157 42.85 -56.07 14.86
N SER A 158 42.17 -56.96 14.13
CA SER A 158 42.58 -58.38 14.02
C SER A 158 41.53 -59.20 13.26
N ASP A 159 41.95 -59.88 12.20
CA ASP A 159 41.43 -61.15 11.62
C ASP A 159 41.72 -61.08 10.11
N GLY A 160 42.52 -61.93 9.47
CA GLY A 160 43.06 -63.23 9.83
C GLY A 160 43.21 -63.97 8.49
N LYS A 161 44.45 -64.13 8.01
CA LYS A 161 44.78 -65.08 6.93
C LYS A 161 44.44 -66.50 7.42
N ILE A 162 43.65 -67.25 6.64
CA ILE A 162 43.97 -68.52 5.95
C ILE A 162 42.72 -68.91 5.14
#